data_AF-A0A7Y6JUF4-F1
#
_entry.id   AF-A0A7Y6JUF4-F1
#
_cell.length_a   1.000
_cell.length_b   1.000
_cell.length_c   1.000
_cell.angle_alpha   90.00
_cell.angle_beta   90.00
_cell.angle_gamma   90.00
#
_symmetry.space_group_name_H-M   'P 1'
#
loop_
_entity.id
_entity.type
_entity.pdbx_description
1 polymer ?
#
loop_
_entity_poly.entity_id
_entity_poly.type
_entity_poly.pdbx_seq_one_letter_code
_entity_poly.pdbx_strand_id
1 'polypeptide(L)'
;KEYPDIKTEHYIVDIGMARVATEPENFDVIVTENLYGDVLSDIVAQTSGSVGLAGSSNIGSEYAMFEAVHGSAPDIAGKNMANPSGLLNAAVHMLIYTDQVGTAKLIYDAWLRTLEDGIHTADLYKEKRSKQKVGTKEFAEAVIDNLGKKPTTLSELIIGSSLGSRVNKTQDDCKQDYKIRKLVGSDITIAWSKSAGFDQIVKLFESSNPKIIAMYSKGLAIWPGSPKSSSDQITCRFIANNEKKTITNSDVNSLLVKLEENNFDVVRMDKLYLYDGKEGFFS
;
A
#
# COMPACT_ATOMS: atom_id res chain seq x y z
N LYS A 1 22.84 0.11 -5.05
CA LYS A 1 24.01 0.90 -5.51
C LYS A 1 24.66 1.63 -4.36
N GLU A 2 23.90 2.37 -3.55
CA GLU A 2 24.44 3.05 -2.35
C GLU A 2 24.72 2.09 -1.19
N TYR A 3 24.03 0.94 -1.14
CA TYR A 3 24.23 -0.12 -0.14
C TYR A 3 24.66 -1.42 -0.84
N PRO A 4 25.94 -1.57 -1.21
CA PRO A 4 26.41 -2.75 -1.95
C PRO A 4 26.45 -4.03 -1.10
N ASP A 5 26.55 -3.90 0.23
CA ASP A 5 26.62 -5.04 1.16
C ASP A 5 25.25 -5.65 1.47
N ILE A 6 24.16 -4.96 1.11
CA ILE A 6 22.79 -5.45 1.26
C ILE A 6 22.42 -6.22 -0.01
N LYS A 7 22.21 -7.53 0.13
CA LYS A 7 21.70 -8.36 -0.96
C LYS A 7 20.24 -7.95 -1.26
N THR A 8 19.96 -7.61 -2.52
CA THR A 8 18.62 -7.23 -2.96
C THR A 8 18.08 -8.23 -3.97
N GLU A 9 16.85 -8.68 -3.78
CA GLU A 9 16.09 -9.49 -4.72
C GLU A 9 14.75 -8.81 -5.01
N HIS A 10 14.22 -8.96 -6.23
CA HIS A 10 12.95 -8.39 -6.62
C HIS A 10 11.98 -9.48 -7.06
N TYR A 11 10.78 -9.47 -6.48
CA TYR A 11 9.71 -10.42 -6.75
C TYR A 11 8.50 -9.67 -7.30
N ILE A 12 7.79 -10.28 -8.25
CA ILE A 12 6.41 -9.85 -8.53
C ILE A 12 5.57 -10.21 -7.30
N VAL A 13 4.58 -9.39 -6.98
CA VAL A 13 3.86 -9.47 -5.71
C VAL A 13 3.25 -10.84 -5.43
N ASP A 14 2.73 -11.51 -6.46
CA ASP A 14 2.11 -12.83 -6.37
C ASP A 14 3.10 -13.91 -5.90
N ILE A 15 4.24 -14.01 -6.56
CA ILE A 15 5.30 -14.97 -6.18
C ILE A 15 5.99 -14.57 -4.87
N GLY A 16 6.12 -13.27 -4.60
CA GLY A 16 6.64 -12.75 -3.33
C GLY A 16 5.78 -13.19 -2.16
N MET A 17 4.47 -12.95 -2.23
CA MET A 17 3.52 -13.38 -1.19
C MET A 17 3.50 -14.91 -1.02
N ALA A 18 3.55 -15.67 -2.12
CA ALA A 18 3.60 -17.13 -2.05
C ALA A 18 4.85 -17.62 -1.28
N ARG A 19 6.01 -17.01 -1.54
CA ARG A 19 7.25 -17.36 -0.84
C ARG A 19 7.22 -16.98 0.64
N VAL A 20 6.69 -15.82 0.99
CA VAL A 20 6.53 -15.42 2.40
C VAL A 20 5.63 -16.41 3.14
N ALA A 21 4.59 -16.94 2.49
CA ALA A 21 3.70 -17.91 3.10
C ALA A 21 4.34 -19.30 3.30
N THR A 22 5.26 -19.71 2.41
CA THR A 22 5.85 -21.06 2.42
C THR A 22 7.21 -21.14 3.11
N GLU A 23 8.02 -20.08 2.98
CA GLU A 23 9.41 -20.00 3.41
C GLU A 23 9.72 -18.62 4.02
N PRO A 24 8.97 -18.18 5.06
CA PRO A 24 9.13 -16.86 5.66
C PRO A 24 10.54 -16.61 6.22
N GLU A 25 11.26 -17.66 6.62
CA GLU A 25 12.63 -17.60 7.14
C GLU A 25 13.68 -17.10 6.13
N ASN A 26 13.32 -17.09 4.83
CA ASN A 26 14.20 -16.58 3.78
C ASN A 26 14.18 -15.05 3.66
N PHE A 27 13.37 -14.35 4.46
CA PHE A 27 13.19 -12.91 4.38
C PHE A 27 13.63 -12.21 5.67
N ASP A 28 14.53 -11.23 5.53
CA ASP A 28 14.91 -10.33 6.63
C ASP A 28 14.11 -9.03 6.60
N VAL A 29 14.01 -8.39 5.42
CA VAL A 29 13.31 -7.12 5.20
C VAL A 29 12.56 -7.18 3.87
N ILE A 30 11.30 -6.76 3.88
CA ILE A 30 10.45 -6.65 2.69
C ILE A 30 10.05 -5.19 2.51
N VAL A 31 10.29 -4.65 1.33
CA VAL A 31 9.83 -3.31 0.92
C VAL A 31 8.83 -3.48 -0.21
N THR A 32 7.65 -2.90 -0.04
CA THR A 32 6.55 -3.01 -1.01
C THR A 32 5.66 -1.76 -0.96
N GLU A 33 4.80 -1.60 -1.97
CA GLU A 33 3.82 -0.51 -2.03
C GLU A 33 2.76 -0.63 -0.92
N ASN A 34 2.15 0.50 -0.56
CA ASN A 34 1.24 0.65 0.58
C ASN A 34 0.18 -0.48 0.67
N LEU A 35 -0.64 -0.66 -0.38
CA LEU A 35 -1.71 -1.67 -0.38
C LEU A 35 -1.18 -3.09 -0.15
N TYR A 36 -0.06 -3.44 -0.76
CA TYR A 36 0.51 -4.78 -0.61
C TYR A 36 1.20 -4.95 0.74
N GLY A 37 1.78 -3.88 1.28
CA GLY A 37 2.37 -3.85 2.62
C GLY A 37 1.33 -4.13 3.69
N ASP A 38 0.21 -3.41 3.64
CA ASP A 38 -0.94 -3.57 4.55
C ASP A 38 -1.42 -5.03 4.60
N VAL A 39 -1.74 -5.60 3.44
CA VAL A 39 -2.19 -7.00 3.33
C VAL A 39 -1.12 -7.99 3.79
N LEU A 40 0.14 -7.79 3.39
CA LEU A 40 1.22 -8.71 3.71
C LEU A 40 1.55 -8.70 5.21
N SER A 41 1.61 -7.52 5.84
CA SER A 41 1.91 -7.40 7.26
C SER A 41 0.89 -8.11 8.15
N ASP A 42 -0.39 -8.04 7.79
CA ASP A 42 -1.47 -8.76 8.50
C ASP A 42 -1.32 -10.28 8.37
N ILE A 43 -1.02 -10.77 7.17
CA ILE A 43 -0.82 -12.21 6.92
C ILE A 43 0.39 -12.72 7.71
N VAL A 44 1.50 -11.98 7.72
CA VAL A 44 2.71 -12.34 8.46
C VAL A 44 2.45 -12.32 9.97
N ALA A 45 1.78 -11.28 10.48
CA ALA A 45 1.40 -11.20 11.88
C ALA A 45 0.50 -12.37 12.30
N GLN A 46 -0.51 -12.69 11.50
CA GLN A 46 -1.39 -13.83 11.77
C GLN A 46 -0.64 -15.17 11.71
N THR A 47 0.30 -15.33 10.78
CA THR A 47 1.13 -16.55 10.64
C THR A 47 2.03 -16.74 11.87
N SER A 48 2.51 -15.65 12.47
CA SER A 48 3.29 -15.69 13.73
C SER A 48 2.48 -16.14 14.94
N GLY A 49 1.14 -16.10 14.86
CA GLY A 49 0.23 -16.68 15.84
C GLY A 49 -1.03 -15.86 16.07
N SER A 50 -0.94 -14.53 15.95
CA SER A 50 -2.07 -13.60 16.09
C SER A 50 -1.69 -12.21 15.58
N VAL A 51 -2.57 -11.56 14.84
CA VAL A 51 -2.44 -10.11 14.52
C VAL A 51 -2.31 -9.26 15.80
N GLY A 52 -2.89 -9.73 16.92
CA GLY A 52 -2.80 -9.08 18.23
C GLY A 52 -1.39 -8.94 18.80
N LEU A 53 -0.37 -9.60 18.22
CA LEU A 53 1.03 -9.50 18.62
C LEU A 53 1.78 -8.35 17.93
N ALA A 54 1.29 -7.87 16.79
CA ALA A 54 2.07 -6.99 15.91
C ALA A 54 1.89 -5.51 16.28
N GLY A 55 3.02 -4.83 16.50
CA GLY A 55 3.11 -3.38 16.57
C GLY A 55 3.67 -2.81 15.28
N SER A 56 3.35 -1.56 14.98
CA SER A 56 3.81 -0.83 13.80
C SER A 56 4.44 0.51 14.19
N SER A 57 5.13 1.12 13.23
CA SER A 57 5.80 2.41 13.41
C SER A 57 5.71 3.22 12.13
N ASN A 58 4.93 4.30 12.19
CA ASN A 58 4.83 5.29 11.13
C ASN A 58 5.89 6.35 11.41
N ILE A 59 7.00 6.27 10.68
CA ILE A 59 8.14 7.17 10.87
C ILE A 59 8.15 8.20 9.74
N GLY A 60 7.89 9.46 10.08
CA GLY A 60 8.05 10.61 9.21
C GLY A 60 9.30 11.42 9.55
N SER A 61 9.54 12.49 8.79
CA SER A 61 10.65 13.42 9.00
C SER A 61 10.45 14.33 10.23
N GLU A 62 9.20 14.69 10.52
CA GLU A 62 8.84 15.59 11.61
C GLU A 62 8.15 14.88 12.78
N TYR A 63 7.35 13.86 12.47
CA TYR A 63 6.52 13.15 13.43
C TYR A 63 6.74 11.65 13.31
N ALA A 64 6.56 10.95 14.43
CA ALA A 64 6.49 9.50 14.49
C ALA A 64 5.23 9.08 15.25
N MET A 65 4.56 8.04 14.78
CA MET A 65 3.38 7.46 15.40
C MET A 65 3.57 5.95 15.55
N PHE A 66 3.27 5.45 16.74
CA PHE A 66 3.43 4.04 17.10
C PHE A 66 2.06 3.49 17.47
N GLU A 67 1.64 2.44 16.79
CA GLU A 67 0.31 1.86 16.94
C GLU A 67 0.34 0.34 16.80
N ALA A 68 -0.72 -0.33 17.21
CA ALA A 68 -0.89 -1.74 16.88
C ALA A 68 -1.25 -1.88 15.39
N VAL A 69 -0.88 -3.00 14.76
CA VAL A 69 -1.29 -3.27 13.37
C VAL A 69 -2.81 -3.49 13.26
N HIS A 70 -3.41 -4.12 14.27
CA HIS A 70 -4.84 -4.44 14.25
C HIS A 70 -5.75 -3.22 14.43
N GLY A 71 -6.99 -3.34 13.93
CA GLY A 71 -8.04 -2.34 14.12
C GLY A 71 -8.71 -2.36 15.50
N SER A 72 -9.89 -1.74 15.59
CA SER A 72 -10.60 -1.46 16.86
C SER A 72 -11.31 -2.66 17.50
N ALA A 73 -11.50 -3.76 16.77
CA ALA A 73 -12.18 -4.99 17.23
C ALA A 73 -13.47 -4.71 18.05
N PRO A 74 -14.48 -4.06 17.43
CA PRO A 74 -15.66 -3.54 18.14
C PRO A 74 -16.51 -4.63 18.80
N ASP A 75 -16.45 -5.85 18.28
CA ASP A 75 -17.14 -7.02 18.81
C ASP A 75 -16.60 -7.47 20.18
N ILE A 76 -15.36 -7.14 20.54
CA ILE A 76 -14.75 -7.46 21.85
C ILE A 76 -14.50 -6.24 22.75
N ALA A 77 -14.89 -5.05 22.30
CA ALA A 77 -14.75 -3.81 23.07
C ALA A 77 -15.46 -3.92 24.44
N GLY A 78 -14.75 -3.54 25.50
CA GLY A 78 -15.28 -3.58 26.88
C GLY A 78 -15.37 -4.98 27.51
N LYS A 79 -14.95 -6.04 26.80
CA LYS A 79 -15.12 -7.43 27.29
C LYS A 79 -13.91 -8.00 28.04
N ASN A 80 -12.83 -7.23 28.22
CA ASN A 80 -11.57 -7.72 28.81
C ASN A 80 -10.99 -8.94 28.06
N MET A 81 -11.11 -8.97 26.72
CA MET A 81 -10.69 -10.12 25.90
C MET A 81 -9.58 -9.79 24.89
N ALA A 82 -9.33 -8.51 24.64
CA ALA A 82 -8.35 -8.09 23.65
C ALA A 82 -6.93 -8.45 24.09
N ASN A 83 -6.09 -8.80 23.13
CA ASN A 83 -4.65 -8.96 23.33
C ASN A 83 -3.97 -7.58 23.29
N PRO A 84 -3.37 -7.09 24.39
CA PRO A 84 -2.72 -5.78 24.40
C PRO A 84 -1.31 -5.79 23.80
N SER A 85 -0.83 -6.95 23.33
CA SER A 85 0.57 -7.14 22.93
C SER A 85 1.00 -6.24 21.77
N GLY A 86 0.17 -6.05 20.74
CA GLY A 86 0.53 -5.22 19.58
C GLY A 86 0.78 -3.76 19.97
N LEU A 87 -0.07 -3.20 20.82
CA LEU A 87 0.11 -1.84 21.33
C LEU A 87 1.32 -1.75 22.28
N LEU A 88 1.55 -2.77 23.10
CA LEU A 88 2.73 -2.85 23.96
C LEU A 88 4.02 -2.90 23.13
N ASN A 89 4.05 -3.68 22.06
CA ASN A 89 5.18 -3.79 21.16
C ASN A 89 5.44 -2.46 20.41
N ALA A 90 4.37 -1.79 19.98
CA ALA A 90 4.47 -0.43 19.43
C ALA A 90 5.04 0.58 20.45
N ALA A 91 4.65 0.49 21.72
CA ALA A 91 5.24 1.30 22.78
C ALA A 91 6.74 0.97 22.99
N VAL A 92 7.16 -0.29 22.86
CA VAL A 92 8.59 -0.66 22.85
C VAL A 92 9.33 0.02 21.70
N HIS A 93 8.75 0.03 20.48
CA HIS A 93 9.35 0.76 19.35
C HIS A 93 9.49 2.25 19.63
N MET A 94 8.48 2.87 20.25
CA MET A 94 8.51 4.29 20.66
C MET A 94 9.64 4.57 21.66
N LEU A 95 9.81 3.69 22.65
CA LEU A 95 10.87 3.81 23.65
C LEU A 95 12.25 3.70 23.00
N ILE A 96 12.43 2.78 22.04
CA ILE A 96 13.68 2.67 21.26
C ILE A 96 13.91 3.96 20.45
N TYR A 97 12.89 4.45 19.76
CA TYR A 97 12.96 5.68 18.95
C TYR A 97 13.31 6.93 19.79
N THR A 98 12.93 6.94 21.06
CA THR A 98 13.22 8.03 22.01
C THR A 98 14.47 7.77 22.88
N ASP A 99 15.34 6.86 22.45
CA ASP A 99 16.62 6.53 23.09
C ASP A 99 16.47 5.93 24.51
N GLN A 100 15.30 5.38 24.85
CA GLN A 100 15.00 4.71 26.13
C GLN A 100 15.16 3.18 26.04
N VAL A 101 16.27 2.74 25.44
CA VAL A 101 16.55 1.32 25.14
C VAL A 101 16.49 0.42 26.36
N GLY A 102 16.98 0.87 27.52
CA GLY A 102 16.94 0.07 28.76
C GLY A 102 15.50 -0.24 29.20
N THR A 103 14.62 0.76 29.16
CA THR A 103 13.19 0.60 29.48
C THR A 103 12.49 -0.26 28.44
N ALA A 104 12.79 -0.05 27.15
CA ALA A 104 12.26 -0.84 26.06
C ALA A 104 12.58 -2.34 26.25
N LYS A 105 13.85 -2.66 26.54
CA LYS A 105 14.29 -4.03 26.79
C LYS A 105 13.65 -4.63 28.03
N LEU A 106 13.53 -3.88 29.13
CA LEU A 106 12.87 -4.34 30.35
C LEU A 106 11.43 -4.79 30.09
N ILE A 107 10.67 -3.98 29.34
CA ILE A 107 9.26 -4.26 29.01
C ILE A 107 9.15 -5.42 28.03
N TYR A 108 9.98 -5.42 26.98
CA TYR A 108 9.94 -6.46 25.95
C TYR A 108 10.33 -7.83 26.49
N ASP A 109 11.39 -7.92 27.31
CA ASP A 109 11.82 -9.17 27.94
C ASP A 109 10.73 -9.71 28.89
N ALA A 110 10.05 -8.83 29.64
CA ALA A 110 8.93 -9.22 30.51
C ALA A 110 7.72 -9.73 29.71
N TRP A 111 7.39 -9.07 28.60
CA TRP A 111 6.33 -9.49 27.69
C TRP A 111 6.61 -10.88 27.08
N LEU A 112 7.81 -11.09 26.52
CA LEU A 112 8.21 -12.40 26.00
C LEU A 112 8.20 -13.46 27.09
N ARG A 113 8.66 -13.13 28.30
CA ARG A 113 8.62 -14.05 29.43
C ARG A 113 7.19 -14.47 29.77
N THR A 114 6.23 -13.55 29.77
CA THR A 114 4.81 -13.88 30.01
C THR A 114 4.25 -14.84 28.96
N LEU A 115 4.62 -14.65 27.69
CA LEU A 115 4.27 -15.58 26.61
C LEU A 115 4.90 -16.96 26.83
N GLU A 116 6.18 -17.03 27.19
CA GLU A 116 6.86 -18.31 27.51
C GLU A 116 6.28 -19.04 28.72
N ASP A 117 5.84 -18.29 29.74
CA ASP A 117 5.19 -18.86 30.91
C ASP A 117 3.85 -19.51 30.53
N GLY A 118 3.33 -19.25 29.32
CA GLY A 118 2.13 -19.85 28.74
C GLY A 118 0.85 -19.12 29.16
N ILE A 119 0.99 -17.86 29.60
CA ILE A 119 -0.12 -16.99 29.97
C ILE A 119 -0.56 -16.26 28.71
N HIS A 120 -1.70 -16.63 28.14
CA HIS A 120 -2.13 -16.16 26.82
C HIS A 120 -3.55 -15.60 26.85
N THR A 121 -3.78 -14.57 26.06
CA THR A 121 -5.13 -14.08 25.73
C THR A 121 -5.83 -15.03 24.75
N ALA A 122 -7.13 -14.81 24.53
CA ALA A 122 -7.99 -15.76 23.85
C ALA A 122 -7.57 -16.12 22.41
N ASP A 123 -6.97 -15.17 21.71
CA ASP A 123 -6.45 -15.29 20.34
C ASP A 123 -5.20 -16.18 20.24
N LEU A 124 -4.35 -16.18 21.27
CA LEU A 124 -3.12 -16.99 21.32
C LEU A 124 -3.29 -18.31 22.05
N TYR A 125 -4.32 -18.42 22.90
CA TYR A 125 -4.54 -19.60 23.72
C TYR A 125 -4.75 -20.87 22.88
N LYS A 126 -3.91 -21.85 23.11
CA LYS A 126 -4.00 -23.21 22.56
C LYS A 126 -3.83 -24.21 23.69
N GLU A 127 -4.84 -25.04 23.94
CA GLU A 127 -4.90 -25.99 25.07
C GLU A 127 -3.63 -26.85 25.22
N LYS A 128 -3.02 -27.26 24.11
CA LYS A 128 -1.80 -28.10 24.13
C LYS A 128 -0.51 -27.36 24.45
N ARG A 129 -0.48 -26.02 24.37
CA ARG A 129 0.74 -25.20 24.48
C ARG A 129 0.66 -24.10 25.54
N SER A 130 -0.55 -23.70 25.93
CA SER A 130 -0.80 -22.62 26.88
C SER A 130 -1.07 -23.20 28.26
N LYS A 131 -0.61 -22.53 29.30
CA LYS A 131 -0.89 -22.92 30.69
C LYS A 131 -2.13 -22.23 31.23
N GLN A 132 -2.38 -20.99 30.80
CA GLN A 132 -3.49 -20.19 31.32
C GLN A 132 -4.08 -19.31 30.22
N LYS A 133 -5.41 -19.28 30.15
CA LYS A 133 -6.16 -18.29 29.37
C LYS A 133 -6.52 -17.11 30.26
N VAL A 134 -6.15 -15.90 29.86
CA VAL A 134 -6.39 -14.67 30.62
C VAL A 134 -7.12 -13.61 29.79
N GLY A 135 -7.71 -12.62 30.47
CA GLY A 135 -8.21 -11.41 29.86
C GLY A 135 -7.13 -10.35 29.68
N THR A 136 -7.51 -9.19 29.13
CA THR A 136 -6.60 -8.07 28.84
C THR A 136 -5.89 -7.57 30.09
N LYS A 137 -6.63 -7.36 31.19
CA LYS A 137 -6.10 -6.82 32.45
C LYS A 137 -5.14 -7.80 33.11
N GLU A 138 -5.53 -9.06 33.20
CA GLU A 138 -4.76 -10.10 33.87
C GLU A 138 -3.48 -10.43 33.06
N PHE A 139 -3.53 -10.32 31.73
CA PHE A 139 -2.32 -10.40 30.90
C PHE A 139 -1.35 -9.24 31.20
N ALA A 140 -1.86 -8.01 31.31
CA ALA A 140 -1.03 -6.85 31.64
C ALA A 140 -0.41 -6.97 33.05
N GLU A 141 -1.17 -7.43 34.04
CA GLU A 141 -0.66 -7.72 35.39
C GLU A 141 0.47 -8.76 35.35
N ALA A 142 0.30 -9.85 34.59
CA ALA A 142 1.34 -10.86 34.43
C ALA A 142 2.63 -10.31 33.78
N VAL A 143 2.51 -9.40 32.80
CA VAL A 143 3.68 -8.70 32.24
C VAL A 143 4.37 -7.82 33.29
N ILE A 144 3.60 -7.10 34.11
CA ILE A 144 4.15 -6.27 35.20
C ILE A 144 4.89 -7.13 36.23
N ASP A 145 4.32 -8.26 36.63
CA ASP A 145 4.93 -9.21 37.57
C ASP A 145 6.19 -9.90 37.02
N ASN A 146 6.37 -9.86 35.70
CA ASN A 146 7.52 -10.39 34.99
C ASN A 146 8.60 -9.34 34.67
N LEU A 147 8.41 -8.07 35.06
CA LEU A 147 9.46 -7.06 34.93
C LEU A 147 10.75 -7.49 35.65
N GLY A 148 11.87 -7.39 34.94
CA GLY A 148 13.20 -7.81 35.42
C GLY A 148 13.50 -9.29 35.19
N LYS A 149 12.53 -10.09 34.74
CA LYS A 149 12.76 -11.46 34.26
C LYS A 149 13.05 -11.44 32.76
N LYS A 150 13.75 -12.47 32.29
CA LYS A 150 14.11 -12.64 30.88
C LYS A 150 13.44 -13.90 30.30
N PRO A 151 13.15 -13.91 28.98
CA PRO A 151 12.81 -15.13 28.28
C PRO A 151 14.01 -16.10 28.30
N THR A 152 13.71 -17.39 28.16
CA THR A 152 14.67 -18.51 28.23
C THR A 152 14.77 -19.29 26.93
N THR A 153 13.74 -19.21 26.08
CA THR A 153 13.56 -19.99 24.85
C THR A 153 13.40 -19.07 23.63
N LEU A 154 12.56 -18.04 23.74
CA LEU A 154 12.37 -16.97 22.77
C LEU A 154 13.61 -16.06 22.77
N SER A 155 14.02 -15.66 21.58
CA SER A 155 15.14 -14.74 21.39
C SER A 155 14.86 -13.41 22.08
N GLU A 156 15.85 -12.91 22.82
CA GLU A 156 15.75 -11.58 23.43
C GLU A 156 15.76 -10.46 22.39
N LEU A 157 15.34 -9.27 22.81
CA LEU A 157 15.43 -8.08 21.98
C LEU A 157 16.89 -7.75 21.66
N ILE A 158 17.26 -7.82 20.39
CA ILE A 158 18.57 -7.41 19.88
C ILE A 158 18.43 -5.97 19.36
N ILE A 159 19.17 -5.04 19.97
CA ILE A 159 19.26 -3.65 19.50
C ILE A 159 20.68 -3.40 19.01
N GLY A 160 20.81 -2.98 17.76
CA GLY A 160 22.10 -2.63 17.16
C GLY A 160 22.79 -1.51 17.92
N SER A 161 24.12 -1.57 18.01
CA SER A 161 24.96 -0.57 18.71
C SER A 161 24.96 0.81 18.04
N SER A 162 24.45 0.92 16.82
CA SER A 162 24.37 2.17 16.06
C SER A 162 22.96 2.79 16.13
N LEU A 163 22.66 3.49 17.23
CA LEU A 163 21.63 4.56 17.23
C LEU A 163 22.12 5.81 16.45
N GLY A 164 23.31 5.72 15.84
CA GLY A 164 24.04 6.79 15.19
C GLY A 164 23.49 7.17 13.83
N SER A 165 22.31 7.77 13.84
CA SER A 165 21.76 8.80 12.95
C SER A 165 20.28 8.49 12.77
N ARG A 166 19.42 9.20 13.50
CA ARG A 166 18.01 9.32 13.08
C ARG A 166 18.02 9.73 11.61
N VAL A 167 17.09 9.17 10.83
CA VAL A 167 16.84 9.60 9.44
C VAL A 167 16.28 11.02 9.50
N ASN A 168 17.14 12.00 9.81
CA ASN A 168 16.80 13.40 10.02
C ASN A 168 16.68 14.15 8.69
N LYS A 169 16.85 13.45 7.58
CA LYS A 169 16.69 13.97 6.22
C LYS A 169 15.99 12.91 5.40
N THR A 170 14.66 13.01 5.33
CA THR A 170 13.97 12.58 4.11
C THR A 170 14.48 13.49 3.01
N GLN A 171 15.41 12.98 2.22
CA GLN A 171 15.86 13.68 1.04
C GLN A 171 14.72 13.53 0.03
N ASP A 172 13.99 14.62 -0.23
CA ASP A 172 13.05 14.64 -1.34
C ASP A 172 13.86 14.66 -2.64
N ASP A 173 14.31 13.47 -3.02
CA ASP A 173 15.06 13.21 -4.24
C ASP A 173 14.12 12.97 -5.42
N CYS A 174 12.84 13.36 -5.31
CA CYS A 174 11.93 13.41 -6.45
C CYS A 174 12.44 14.45 -7.46
N LYS A 175 13.33 13.98 -8.33
CA LYS A 175 13.90 14.78 -9.41
C LYS A 175 13.16 14.40 -10.67
N GLN A 176 12.64 15.43 -11.34
CA GLN A 176 12.15 15.27 -12.70
C GLN A 176 13.27 14.68 -13.56
N ASP A 177 13.05 13.47 -14.06
CA ASP A 177 14.04 12.71 -14.81
C ASP A 177 13.92 12.95 -16.33
N TYR A 178 12.91 13.69 -16.78
CA TYR A 178 12.69 14.07 -18.17
C TYR A 178 13.07 15.52 -18.47
N LYS A 179 13.51 15.79 -19.70
CA LYS A 179 13.82 17.15 -20.18
C LYS A 179 12.67 17.79 -20.95
N ILE A 180 11.96 17.00 -21.74
CA ILE A 180 10.90 17.45 -22.63
C ILE A 180 9.61 16.71 -22.28
N ARG A 181 8.57 17.47 -21.94
CA ARG A 181 7.19 16.98 -21.82
C ARG A 181 6.35 17.54 -22.94
N LYS A 182 5.72 16.67 -23.72
CA LYS A 182 4.93 17.04 -24.89
C LYS A 182 3.53 16.47 -24.82
N LEU A 183 2.51 17.33 -24.87
CA LEU A 183 1.12 16.91 -24.97
C LEU A 183 0.88 16.32 -26.37
N VAL A 184 0.36 15.10 -26.43
CA VAL A 184 0.06 14.39 -27.68
C VAL A 184 -1.40 13.98 -27.81
N GLY A 185 -2.19 14.12 -26.75
CA GLY A 185 -3.59 13.70 -26.79
C GLY A 185 -4.31 13.78 -25.45
N SER A 186 -5.49 13.17 -25.40
CA SER A 186 -6.28 13.02 -24.18
C SER A 186 -7.12 11.76 -24.25
N ASP A 187 -7.21 11.05 -23.13
CA ASP A 187 -8.29 10.10 -22.86
C ASP A 187 -9.46 10.88 -22.24
N ILE A 188 -10.65 10.76 -22.82
CA ILE A 188 -11.87 11.41 -22.32
C ILE A 188 -12.90 10.32 -22.03
N THR A 189 -13.26 10.16 -20.76
CA THR A 189 -14.28 9.21 -20.32
C THR A 189 -15.64 9.89 -20.29
N ILE A 190 -16.62 9.26 -20.94
CA ILE A 190 -18.01 9.71 -20.96
C ILE A 190 -18.93 8.69 -20.29
N ALA A 191 -20.00 9.18 -19.67
CA ALA A 191 -21.11 8.33 -19.27
C ALA A 191 -21.78 7.74 -20.52
N TRP A 192 -22.17 6.47 -20.45
CA TRP A 192 -22.61 5.69 -21.60
C TRP A 192 -23.88 4.90 -21.32
N SER A 193 -24.99 5.30 -21.92
CA SER A 193 -26.30 4.70 -21.72
C SER A 193 -26.76 3.83 -22.89
N LYS A 194 -25.91 2.96 -23.44
CA LYS A 194 -26.22 1.85 -24.39
C LYS A 194 -27.11 2.13 -25.63
N SER A 195 -27.50 3.37 -25.92
CA SER A 195 -28.42 3.73 -27.02
C SER A 195 -27.71 4.40 -28.21
N ALA A 196 -26.51 4.94 -28.03
CA ALA A 196 -25.70 5.51 -29.10
C ALA A 196 -24.75 4.44 -29.68
N GLY A 197 -24.64 4.37 -31.00
CA GLY A 197 -23.62 3.55 -31.67
C GLY A 197 -22.25 4.21 -31.55
N PHE A 198 -21.19 3.42 -31.34
CA PHE A 198 -19.80 3.88 -31.37
C PHE A 198 -19.48 4.71 -32.62
N ASP A 199 -20.12 4.37 -33.74
CA ASP A 199 -20.02 5.08 -35.01
C ASP A 199 -20.42 6.56 -34.92
N GLN A 200 -21.33 6.95 -34.02
CA GLN A 200 -21.71 8.35 -33.86
C GLN A 200 -20.54 9.17 -33.33
N ILE A 201 -19.84 8.68 -32.31
CA ILE A 201 -18.66 9.34 -31.76
C ILE A 201 -17.53 9.35 -32.80
N VAL A 202 -17.29 8.22 -33.44
CA VAL A 202 -16.22 8.10 -34.45
C VAL A 202 -16.45 9.11 -35.57
N LYS A 203 -17.67 9.20 -36.11
CA LYS A 203 -18.05 10.20 -37.12
C LYS A 203 -17.92 11.63 -36.60
N LEU A 204 -18.32 11.88 -35.35
CA LEU A 204 -18.22 13.20 -34.74
C LEU A 204 -16.77 13.69 -34.69
N PHE A 205 -15.80 12.80 -34.50
CA PHE A 205 -14.38 13.13 -34.33
C PHE A 205 -13.46 12.70 -35.48
N GLU A 206 -14.00 12.20 -36.59
CA GLU A 206 -13.20 11.72 -37.73
C GLU A 206 -12.27 12.82 -38.29
N SER A 207 -12.76 14.07 -38.28
CA SER A 207 -12.04 15.26 -38.76
C SER A 207 -11.37 16.09 -37.65
N SER A 208 -11.43 15.66 -36.38
CA SER A 208 -10.81 16.42 -35.30
C SER A 208 -9.28 16.27 -35.28
N ASN A 209 -8.61 17.17 -34.59
CA ASN A 209 -7.21 17.00 -34.21
C ASN A 209 -7.05 17.52 -32.78
N PRO A 210 -6.77 16.65 -31.79
CA PRO A 210 -6.42 15.23 -31.90
C PRO A 210 -7.58 14.34 -32.43
N LYS A 211 -7.25 13.22 -33.08
CA LYS A 211 -8.22 12.25 -33.64
C LYS A 211 -8.51 11.14 -32.66
N ILE A 212 -9.75 10.66 -32.67
CA ILE A 212 -10.09 9.42 -31.97
C ILE A 212 -9.40 8.23 -32.63
N ILE A 213 -8.67 7.44 -31.83
CA ILE A 213 -7.94 6.25 -32.31
C ILE A 213 -8.40 4.95 -31.65
N ALA A 214 -9.01 5.03 -30.48
CA ALA A 214 -9.53 3.88 -29.76
C ALA A 214 -10.65 4.28 -28.79
N MET A 215 -11.51 3.32 -28.43
CA MET A 215 -12.39 3.43 -27.28
C MET A 215 -12.21 2.22 -26.38
N TYR A 216 -12.24 2.46 -25.07
CA TYR A 216 -12.04 1.44 -24.04
C TYR A 216 -13.21 1.38 -23.06
N SER A 217 -13.55 0.19 -22.58
CA SER A 217 -14.47 -0.03 -21.46
C SER A 217 -13.79 -0.96 -20.46
N LYS A 218 -13.66 -0.51 -19.20
CA LYS A 218 -12.95 -1.25 -18.13
C LYS A 218 -11.55 -1.74 -18.56
N GLY A 219 -10.84 -0.92 -19.33
CA GLY A 219 -9.49 -1.23 -19.84
C GLY A 219 -9.45 -2.12 -21.10
N LEU A 220 -10.59 -2.63 -21.58
CA LEU A 220 -10.66 -3.42 -22.81
C LEU A 220 -10.99 -2.52 -23.99
N ALA A 221 -10.22 -2.63 -25.08
CA ALA A 221 -10.54 -1.97 -26.33
C ALA A 221 -11.86 -2.52 -26.89
N ILE A 222 -12.81 -1.63 -27.13
CA ILE A 222 -14.13 -1.93 -27.71
C ILE A 222 -14.29 -1.36 -29.11
N TRP A 223 -13.40 -0.44 -29.50
CA TRP A 223 -13.26 0.08 -30.86
C TRP A 223 -11.78 0.44 -31.12
N PRO A 224 -11.23 0.18 -32.32
CA PRO A 224 -11.86 -0.47 -33.48
C PRO A 224 -12.07 -1.98 -33.28
N GLY A 225 -13.22 -2.52 -33.70
CA GLY A 225 -13.56 -3.94 -33.56
C GLY A 225 -14.98 -4.18 -33.04
N SER A 226 -15.26 -5.42 -32.62
CA SER A 226 -16.56 -5.79 -32.05
C SER A 226 -16.53 -5.73 -30.52
N PRO A 227 -17.44 -4.98 -29.88
CA PRO A 227 -17.50 -4.86 -28.43
C PRO A 227 -17.84 -6.22 -27.79
N LYS A 228 -17.03 -6.66 -26.82
CA LYS A 228 -17.33 -7.88 -26.02
C LYS A 228 -18.06 -7.58 -24.71
N SER A 229 -18.02 -6.34 -24.24
CA SER A 229 -18.70 -5.86 -23.04
C SER A 229 -18.71 -4.33 -23.04
N SER A 230 -19.77 -3.71 -22.54
CA SER A 230 -19.82 -2.26 -22.30
C SER A 230 -20.26 -1.97 -20.88
N SER A 231 -19.51 -1.09 -20.22
CA SER A 231 -19.90 -0.41 -18.98
C SER A 231 -20.79 0.80 -19.25
N ASP A 232 -21.32 1.37 -18.18
CA ASP A 232 -21.95 2.68 -18.09
C ASP A 232 -20.98 3.85 -18.32
N GLN A 233 -19.72 3.56 -18.61
CA GLN A 233 -18.69 4.53 -18.99
C GLN A 233 -17.82 3.97 -20.11
N ILE A 234 -17.44 4.81 -21.07
CA ILE A 234 -16.44 4.48 -22.08
C ILE A 234 -15.37 5.57 -22.14
N THR A 235 -14.13 5.19 -22.38
CA THR A 235 -13.00 6.13 -22.53
C THR A 235 -12.63 6.23 -23.99
N CYS A 236 -12.78 7.42 -24.57
CA CYS A 236 -12.40 7.76 -25.93
C CYS A 236 -10.96 8.28 -25.93
N ARG A 237 -10.07 7.62 -26.67
CA ARG A 237 -8.67 8.02 -26.78
C ARG A 237 -8.45 8.88 -28.00
N PHE A 238 -7.97 10.09 -27.78
CA PHE A 238 -7.66 11.07 -28.81
C PHE A 238 -6.15 11.30 -28.89
N ILE A 239 -5.54 11.10 -30.07
CA ILE A 239 -4.10 11.29 -30.31
C ILE A 239 -3.87 12.20 -31.52
N ALA A 240 -2.79 12.98 -31.49
CA ALA A 240 -2.36 13.83 -32.59
C ALA A 240 -2.07 13.01 -33.85
N ASN A 241 -2.55 13.45 -35.01
CA ASN A 241 -2.33 12.75 -36.29
C ASN A 241 -0.86 12.64 -36.73
N ASN A 242 0.01 13.50 -36.21
CA ASN A 242 1.40 13.57 -36.66
C ASN A 242 2.26 14.11 -35.52
N GLU A 243 3.40 13.46 -35.27
CA GLU A 243 4.35 13.86 -34.23
C GLU A 243 4.82 15.31 -34.38
N LYS A 244 4.78 15.90 -35.59
CA LYS A 244 5.22 17.29 -35.81
C LYS A 244 4.17 18.35 -35.43
N LYS A 245 2.89 17.99 -35.21
CA LYS A 245 1.86 18.96 -34.79
C LYS A 245 1.77 19.01 -33.26
N THR A 246 1.99 20.19 -32.71
CA THR A 246 1.82 20.45 -31.28
C THR A 246 0.33 20.44 -30.94
N ILE A 247 -0.08 19.60 -29.99
CA ILE A 247 -1.41 19.68 -29.38
C ILE A 247 -1.34 20.66 -28.21
N THR A 248 -2.30 21.56 -28.15
CA THR A 248 -2.46 22.54 -27.07
C THR A 248 -3.60 22.13 -26.14
N ASN A 249 -3.69 22.77 -24.98
CA ASN A 249 -4.84 22.59 -24.10
C ASN A 249 -6.14 23.06 -24.76
N SER A 250 -6.08 24.06 -25.64
CA SER A 250 -7.25 24.54 -26.37
C SER A 250 -7.80 23.48 -27.31
N ASP A 251 -6.94 22.71 -27.98
CA ASP A 251 -7.36 21.61 -28.85
C ASP A 251 -8.09 20.51 -28.04
N VAL A 252 -7.61 20.21 -26.83
CA VAL A 252 -8.27 19.26 -25.92
C VAL A 252 -9.62 19.82 -25.44
N ASN A 253 -9.66 21.10 -25.05
CA ASN A 253 -10.90 21.74 -24.61
C ASN A 253 -11.97 21.76 -25.72
N SER A 254 -11.58 21.93 -26.98
CA SER A 254 -12.51 21.85 -28.11
C SER A 254 -13.15 20.46 -28.26
N LEU A 255 -12.45 19.38 -27.87
CA LEU A 255 -13.05 18.04 -27.84
C LEU A 255 -14.14 17.95 -26.76
N LEU A 256 -13.88 18.50 -25.57
CA LEU A 256 -14.84 18.53 -24.46
C LEU A 256 -16.10 19.32 -24.83
N VAL A 257 -15.92 20.53 -25.38
CA VAL A 257 -17.04 21.36 -25.85
C VAL A 257 -17.87 20.60 -26.89
N LYS A 258 -17.21 19.93 -27.84
CA LYS A 258 -17.90 19.16 -28.88
C LYS A 258 -18.66 17.95 -28.32
N LEU A 259 -18.15 17.29 -27.29
CA LEU A 259 -18.87 16.22 -26.59
C LEU A 259 -20.12 16.75 -25.91
N GLU A 260 -20.00 17.87 -25.19
CA GLU A 260 -21.11 18.51 -24.49
C GLU A 260 -22.19 19.03 -25.45
N GLU A 261 -21.81 19.69 -26.54
CA GLU A 261 -22.73 20.13 -27.61
C GLU A 261 -23.50 18.96 -28.27
N ASN A 262 -22.98 17.74 -28.16
CA ASN A 262 -23.60 16.52 -28.69
C ASN A 262 -24.24 15.66 -27.59
N ASN A 263 -24.46 16.22 -26.40
CA ASN A 263 -25.10 15.56 -25.24
C ASN A 263 -24.34 14.31 -24.73
N PHE A 264 -23.02 14.29 -24.86
CA PHE A 264 -22.17 13.31 -24.17
C PHE A 264 -21.69 13.89 -22.85
N ASP A 265 -22.09 13.26 -21.75
CA ASP A 265 -21.70 13.64 -20.40
C ASP A 265 -20.25 13.18 -20.11
N VAL A 266 -19.33 14.12 -19.91
CA VAL A 266 -17.92 13.85 -19.63
C VAL A 266 -17.71 13.69 -18.13
N VAL A 267 -17.21 12.53 -17.71
CA VAL A 267 -17.00 12.18 -16.31
C VAL A 267 -15.54 12.19 -15.86
N ARG A 268 -14.60 12.08 -16.81
CA ARG A 268 -13.14 12.11 -16.55
C ARG A 268 -12.36 12.52 -17.79
N MET A 269 -11.22 13.18 -17.59
CA MET A 269 -10.26 13.50 -18.64
C MET A 269 -8.83 13.30 -18.12
N ASP A 270 -8.04 12.56 -18.87
CA ASP A 270 -6.61 12.33 -18.62
C ASP A 270 -5.81 12.78 -19.83
N LYS A 271 -4.79 13.63 -19.63
CA LYS A 271 -3.95 14.13 -20.72
C LYS A 271 -2.82 13.15 -21.02
N LEU A 272 -2.56 12.96 -22.30
CA LEU A 272 -1.56 12.01 -22.79
C LEU A 272 -0.28 12.77 -23.16
N TYR A 273 0.82 12.44 -22.48
CA TYR A 273 2.11 13.08 -22.67
C TYR A 273 3.16 12.09 -23.14
N LEU A 274 4.08 12.61 -23.96
CA LEU A 274 5.40 12.01 -24.15
C LEU A 274 6.40 12.69 -23.21
N TYR A 275 7.21 11.89 -22.54
CA TYR A 275 8.34 12.31 -21.70
C TYR A 275 9.64 11.85 -22.38
N ASP A 276 10.42 12.80 -22.89
CA ASP A 276 11.60 12.53 -23.73
C ASP A 276 11.33 11.55 -24.88
N GLY A 277 10.16 11.68 -25.51
CA GLY A 277 9.71 10.86 -26.62
C GLY A 277 9.11 9.50 -26.22
N LYS A 278 9.08 9.15 -24.93
CA LYS A 278 8.46 7.92 -24.43
C LYS A 278 7.03 8.18 -23.96
N GLU A 279 6.13 7.24 -24.22
CA GLU A 279 4.74 7.31 -23.78
C GLU A 279 4.63 7.26 -22.26
N GLY A 280 3.98 8.27 -21.67
CA GLY A 280 3.64 8.31 -20.24
C GLY A 280 2.26 7.75 -19.94
N PHE A 281 1.75 6.87 -20.81
CA PHE A 281 0.41 6.27 -20.74
C PHE A 281 0.46 4.86 -21.35
N PHE A 282 -0.54 4.03 -21.04
CA PHE A 282 -0.65 2.69 -21.60
C PHE A 282 -1.26 2.74 -23.01
N SER A 283 -0.58 2.17 -24.00
CA SER A 283 -1.04 2.02 -25.40
C SER A 283 -2.01 0.86 -25.57
#